data_AF-A0A9P3UTE8-F1
#
_entry.id   AF-A0A9P3UTE8-F1
#
_cell.length_a   1.000
_cell.length_b   1.000
_cell.length_c   1.000
_cell.angle_alpha   90.00
_cell.angle_beta   90.00
_cell.angle_gamma   90.00
#
_symmetry.space_group_name_H-M   'P 1'
#
loop_
_entity.id
_entity.type
_entity.pdbx_description
1 polymer ?
#
loop_
_entity_poly.entity_id
_entity_poly.type
_entity_poly.pdbx_seq_one_letter_code
_entity_poly.pdbx_strand_id
1 'polypeptide(L)'
;MPGVAHATGSAHAKEIHFSLDYIAKQSAERARNEIRGVLTHETVHCFQYDAQGTCQGGLIEGIADYVRLRAGLDPPHWKQRGGDEWDAGYETTGYFLAWLEERYGDGTIKELNERMHGVPYDKRIFKETTGRPVKKLWKIYCAHLEEREKKEDSAGTIEPDTSQ
;
A
#
# COMPACT_ATOMS: atom_id res chain seq x y z
N MET A 1 8.70 -7.12 -22.05
CA MET A 1 7.98 -5.86 -21.79
C MET A 1 8.86 -4.95 -20.95
N PRO A 2 8.85 -3.62 -21.16
CA PRO A 2 9.50 -2.68 -20.26
C PRO A 2 8.63 -2.52 -18.99
N GLY A 3 8.94 -3.27 -17.93
CA GLY A 3 8.18 -3.25 -16.67
C GLY A 3 8.39 -4.52 -15.84
N VAL A 4 7.79 -4.57 -14.64
CA VAL A 4 7.82 -5.74 -13.74
C VAL A 4 6.69 -6.71 -14.07
N ALA A 5 5.45 -6.23 -14.01
CA ALA A 5 4.25 -6.92 -14.44
C ALA A 5 3.15 -5.89 -14.79
N HIS A 6 2.03 -6.38 -15.34
CA HIS A 6 0.78 -5.63 -15.39
C HIS A 6 -0.42 -6.58 -15.54
N ALA A 7 -1.57 -6.16 -15.05
CA ALA A 7 -2.86 -6.77 -15.30
C ALA A 7 -3.61 -6.05 -16.43
N THR A 8 -4.28 -6.81 -17.30
CA THR A 8 -5.09 -6.28 -18.41
C THR A 8 -6.32 -7.15 -18.66
N GLY A 9 -7.20 -6.72 -19.56
CA GLY A 9 -8.37 -7.48 -20.00
C GLY A 9 -9.71 -6.89 -19.57
N SER A 10 -10.78 -7.61 -19.92
CA SER A 10 -12.18 -7.20 -19.69
C SER A 10 -12.66 -7.45 -18.26
N ALA A 11 -13.92 -7.10 -17.96
CA ALA A 11 -14.56 -7.45 -16.68
C ALA A 11 -14.73 -8.98 -16.48
N HIS A 12 -14.67 -9.77 -17.56
CA HIS A 12 -14.93 -11.22 -17.51
C HIS A 12 -13.70 -12.07 -17.88
N ALA A 13 -12.61 -11.44 -18.27
CA ALA A 13 -11.37 -12.11 -18.62
C ALA A 13 -10.20 -11.19 -18.29
N LYS A 14 -9.33 -11.62 -17.37
CA LYS A 14 -8.14 -10.90 -16.95
C LYS A 14 -6.89 -11.70 -17.29
N GLU A 15 -5.86 -10.98 -17.68
CA GLU A 15 -4.53 -11.52 -17.94
C GLU A 15 -3.53 -10.79 -17.05
N ILE A 16 -2.61 -11.54 -16.46
CA ILE A 16 -1.48 -10.98 -15.71
C ILE A 16 -0.22 -11.35 -16.48
N HIS A 17 0.51 -10.33 -16.92
CA HIS A 17 1.74 -10.51 -17.69
C HIS A 17 2.92 -10.16 -16.82
N PHE A 18 3.87 -11.09 -16.69
CA PHE A 18 5.05 -10.92 -15.85
C PHE A 18 6.33 -10.86 -16.69
N SER A 19 7.23 -9.96 -16.35
CA SER A 19 8.53 -9.84 -17.03
C SER A 19 9.50 -10.93 -16.59
N LEU A 20 9.81 -11.86 -17.52
CA LEU A 20 10.85 -12.87 -17.30
C LEU A 20 12.23 -12.24 -17.10
N ASP A 21 12.52 -11.14 -17.79
CA ASP A 21 13.80 -10.41 -17.64
C ASP A 21 13.97 -9.83 -16.23
N TYR A 22 12.86 -9.47 -15.56
CA TYR A 22 12.89 -9.02 -14.18
C TYR A 22 13.13 -10.19 -13.22
N ILE A 23 12.40 -11.31 -13.39
CA ILE A 23 12.55 -12.51 -12.56
C ILE A 23 13.97 -13.07 -12.65
N ALA A 24 14.53 -13.15 -13.87
CA ALA A 24 15.86 -13.70 -14.12
C ALA A 24 16.99 -12.94 -13.43
N LYS A 25 16.74 -11.69 -12.99
CA LYS A 25 17.70 -10.86 -12.25
C LYS A 25 17.64 -11.07 -10.74
N GLN A 26 16.66 -11.82 -10.23
CA GLN A 26 16.52 -12.10 -8.80
C GLN A 26 17.31 -13.33 -8.38
N SER A 27 17.76 -13.40 -7.13
CA SER A 27 18.27 -14.64 -6.57
C SER A 27 17.13 -15.67 -6.44
N ALA A 28 17.44 -16.97 -6.52
CA ALA A 28 16.43 -18.03 -6.39
C ALA A 28 15.63 -17.94 -5.08
N GLU A 29 16.28 -17.51 -3.99
CA GLU A 29 15.66 -17.27 -2.69
C GLU A 29 14.63 -16.14 -2.75
N ARG A 30 14.95 -15.02 -3.40
CA ARG A 30 14.06 -13.84 -3.48
C ARG A 30 12.97 -14.01 -4.53
N ALA A 31 13.26 -14.70 -5.63
CA ALA A 31 12.36 -14.84 -6.77
C ALA A 31 11.00 -15.40 -6.35
N ARG A 32 10.96 -16.37 -5.43
CA ARG A 32 9.69 -16.95 -4.95
C ARG A 32 8.78 -15.90 -4.29
N ASN A 33 9.32 -15.13 -3.35
CA ASN A 33 8.54 -14.12 -2.63
C ASN A 33 8.17 -12.96 -3.54
N GLU A 34 9.09 -12.55 -4.43
CA GLU A 34 8.82 -11.47 -5.38
C GLU A 34 7.72 -11.84 -6.38
N ILE A 35 7.77 -13.05 -6.95
CA ILE A 35 6.72 -13.54 -7.85
C ILE A 35 5.38 -13.57 -7.14
N ARG A 36 5.33 -14.08 -5.90
CA ARG A 36 4.09 -14.12 -5.11
C ARG A 36 3.59 -12.70 -4.82
N GLY A 37 4.47 -11.79 -4.44
CA GLY A 37 4.13 -10.40 -4.11
C GLY A 37 3.56 -9.64 -5.31
N VAL A 38 4.23 -9.71 -6.46
CA VAL A 38 3.75 -9.07 -7.69
C VAL A 38 2.46 -9.73 -8.18
N LEU A 39 2.35 -11.07 -8.17
CA LEU A 39 1.08 -11.72 -8.53
C LEU A 39 -0.06 -11.30 -7.60
N THR A 40 0.23 -11.09 -6.30
CA THR A 40 -0.77 -10.61 -5.35
C THR A 40 -1.22 -9.20 -5.73
N HIS A 41 -0.27 -8.30 -5.98
CA HIS A 41 -0.55 -6.93 -6.45
C HIS A 41 -1.42 -6.92 -7.72
N GLU A 42 -0.99 -7.62 -8.77
CA GLU A 42 -1.72 -7.65 -10.05
C GLU A 42 -3.10 -8.31 -9.95
N THR A 43 -3.24 -9.30 -9.06
CA THR A 43 -4.54 -9.92 -8.79
C THR A 43 -5.50 -8.91 -8.16
N VAL A 44 -5.01 -7.98 -7.32
CA VAL A 44 -5.87 -6.95 -6.73
C VAL A 44 -6.44 -6.03 -7.82
N HIS A 45 -5.66 -5.65 -8.84
CA HIS A 45 -6.18 -4.90 -9.99
C HIS A 45 -7.30 -5.62 -10.75
N CYS A 46 -7.39 -6.95 -10.65
CA CYS A 46 -8.47 -7.71 -11.27
C CYS A 46 -9.81 -7.57 -10.52
N PHE A 47 -9.78 -7.28 -9.22
CA PHE A 47 -10.97 -7.25 -8.35
C PHE A 47 -11.31 -5.88 -7.78
N GLN A 48 -10.34 -4.97 -7.68
CA GLN A 48 -10.57 -3.63 -7.14
C GLN A 48 -11.37 -2.78 -8.11
N TYR A 49 -12.11 -1.81 -7.58
CA TYR A 49 -12.80 -0.82 -8.38
C TYR A 49 -11.89 0.40 -8.61
N ASP A 50 -11.96 0.97 -9.81
CA ASP A 50 -11.14 2.12 -10.22
C ASP A 50 -11.96 3.42 -10.38
N ALA A 51 -13.18 3.42 -9.83
CA ALA A 51 -14.14 4.50 -9.96
C ALA A 51 -14.41 4.90 -11.42
N GLN A 52 -14.70 3.91 -12.28
CA GLN A 52 -14.90 4.10 -13.72
C GLN A 52 -13.68 4.74 -14.42
N GLY A 53 -12.48 4.37 -13.97
CA GLY A 53 -11.20 4.90 -14.45
C GLY A 53 -10.91 6.36 -14.04
N THR A 54 -11.67 6.93 -13.10
CA THR A 54 -11.47 8.33 -12.65
C THR A 54 -10.71 8.44 -11.33
N CYS A 55 -10.44 7.31 -10.66
CA CYS A 55 -9.62 7.29 -9.47
C CYS A 55 -8.15 7.59 -9.79
N GLN A 56 -7.51 8.33 -8.90
CA GLN A 56 -6.08 8.63 -8.96
C GLN A 56 -5.23 7.35 -8.85
N GLY A 57 -4.26 7.21 -9.78
CA GLY A 57 -3.41 6.02 -9.86
C GLY A 57 -2.71 5.66 -8.55
N GLY A 58 -2.27 6.65 -7.77
CA GLY A 58 -1.63 6.40 -6.47
C GLY A 58 -2.50 5.62 -5.47
N LEU A 59 -3.82 5.86 -5.43
CA LEU A 59 -4.71 5.06 -4.59
C LEU A 59 -4.91 3.65 -5.15
N ILE A 60 -5.00 3.53 -6.48
CA ILE A 60 -5.16 2.25 -7.20
C ILE A 60 -3.94 1.33 -6.97
N GLU A 61 -2.72 1.86 -7.12
CA GLU A 61 -1.48 1.15 -6.82
C GLU A 61 -1.34 0.88 -5.31
N GLY A 62 -1.70 1.86 -4.48
CA GLY A 62 -1.61 1.76 -3.04
C GLY A 62 -2.51 0.68 -2.43
N ILE A 63 -3.72 0.47 -2.97
CA ILE A 63 -4.61 -0.62 -2.53
C ILE A 63 -3.99 -1.98 -2.85
N ALA A 64 -3.42 -2.14 -4.04
CA ALA A 64 -2.73 -3.37 -4.43
C ALA A 64 -1.53 -3.67 -3.51
N ASP A 65 -0.72 -2.66 -3.20
CA ASP A 65 0.42 -2.82 -2.30
C ASP A 65 0.04 -2.93 -0.82
N TYR A 66 -1.08 -2.36 -0.40
CA TYR A 66 -1.68 -2.62 0.92
C TYR A 66 -2.02 -4.11 1.09
N VAL A 67 -2.66 -4.74 0.10
CA VAL A 67 -3.00 -6.17 0.16
C VAL A 67 -1.72 -7.02 0.14
N ARG A 68 -0.73 -6.66 -0.70
CA ARG A 68 0.58 -7.31 -0.71
C ARG A 68 1.27 -7.23 0.66
N LEU A 69 1.22 -6.07 1.32
CA LEU A 69 1.74 -5.86 2.67
C LEU A 69 1.01 -6.74 3.70
N ARG A 70 -0.33 -6.75 3.68
CA ARG A 70 -1.14 -7.60 4.58
C ARG A 70 -0.89 -9.10 4.39
N ALA A 71 -0.45 -9.51 3.20
CA ALA A 71 -0.06 -10.88 2.89
C ALA A 71 1.36 -11.24 3.36
N GLY A 72 2.12 -10.30 3.94
CA GLY A 72 3.52 -10.52 4.36
C GLY A 72 4.47 -10.70 3.17
N LEU A 73 4.19 -10.01 2.07
CA LEU A 73 4.94 -10.11 0.80
C LEU A 73 5.59 -8.77 0.41
N ASP A 74 5.82 -7.89 1.38
CA ASP A 74 6.52 -6.63 1.20
C ASP A 74 7.99 -6.87 0.77
N PRO A 75 8.47 -6.20 -0.29
CA PRO A 75 9.86 -6.17 -0.66
C PRO A 75 10.78 -5.69 0.48
N PRO A 76 11.98 -6.26 0.65
CA PRO A 76 12.89 -5.89 1.75
C PRO A 76 13.35 -4.42 1.78
N HIS A 77 13.19 -3.70 0.67
CA HIS A 77 13.57 -2.29 0.55
C HIS A 77 12.42 -1.33 0.88
N TRP A 78 11.21 -1.84 1.08
CA TRP A 78 10.07 -1.03 1.49
C TRP A 78 10.31 -0.46 2.89
N LYS A 79 9.90 0.78 3.06
CA LYS A 79 10.05 1.51 4.31
C LYS A 79 8.78 2.28 4.58
N GLN A 80 8.24 2.12 5.78
CA GLN A 80 7.16 2.95 6.24
C GLN A 80 7.67 4.37 6.45
N ARG A 81 7.12 5.33 5.70
CA ARG A 81 7.50 6.74 5.77
C ARG A 81 6.31 7.66 5.48
N GLY A 82 6.40 8.87 6.00
CA GLY A 82 5.55 9.99 5.58
C GLY A 82 6.12 10.68 4.34
N GLY A 83 5.54 11.82 3.99
CA GLY A 83 5.96 12.62 2.85
C GLY A 83 4.95 13.71 2.52
N ASP A 84 5.09 14.28 1.32
CA ASP A 84 4.26 15.41 0.90
C ASP A 84 2.85 14.98 0.50
N GLU A 85 2.72 13.88 -0.25
CA GLU A 85 1.45 13.40 -0.82
C GLU A 85 1.12 11.98 -0.36
N TRP A 86 -0.15 11.77 -0.04
CA TRP A 86 -0.66 10.49 0.46
C TRP A 86 -0.87 9.45 -0.65
N ASP A 87 -1.07 9.91 -1.88
CA ASP A 87 -1.29 9.13 -3.10
C ASP A 87 -0.04 9.08 -3.98
N ALA A 88 1.14 9.04 -3.37
CA ALA A 88 2.40 8.78 -4.09
C ALA A 88 2.43 7.37 -4.73
N GLY A 89 1.48 6.50 -4.41
CA GLY A 89 1.39 5.14 -4.89
C GLY A 89 2.24 4.17 -4.09
N TYR A 90 2.21 2.92 -4.54
CA TYR A 90 3.06 1.83 -4.09
C TYR A 90 3.18 1.71 -2.56
N GLU A 91 4.40 1.55 -2.04
CA GLU A 91 4.66 1.31 -0.62
C GLU A 91 4.20 2.47 0.26
N THR A 92 4.31 3.71 -0.24
CA THR A 92 3.99 4.92 0.54
C THR A 92 2.50 4.95 0.84
N THR A 93 1.66 4.78 -0.18
CA THR A 93 0.21 4.71 0.01
C THR A 93 -0.20 3.40 0.70
N GLY A 94 0.44 2.28 0.38
CA GLY A 94 0.16 0.97 0.99
C GLY A 94 0.30 0.96 2.52
N TYR A 95 1.39 1.52 3.07
CA TYR A 95 1.56 1.63 4.52
C TYR A 95 0.56 2.59 5.18
N PHE A 96 0.18 3.66 4.49
CA PHE A 96 -0.84 4.58 5.00
C PHE A 96 -2.22 3.92 5.07
N LEU A 97 -2.58 3.13 4.06
CA LEU A 97 -3.82 2.35 4.09
C LEU A 97 -3.78 1.27 5.18
N ALA A 98 -2.63 0.63 5.42
CA ALA A 98 -2.48 -0.30 6.55
C ALA A 98 -2.72 0.38 7.90
N TRP A 99 -2.14 1.57 8.09
CA TRP A 99 -2.39 2.38 9.28
C TRP A 99 -3.87 2.80 9.43
N LEU A 100 -4.56 3.09 8.32
CA LEU A 100 -6.00 3.36 8.35
C LEU A 100 -6.80 2.15 8.81
N GLU A 101 -6.52 0.96 8.28
CA GLU A 101 -7.19 -0.27 8.71
C GLU A 101 -6.98 -0.52 10.21
N GLU A 102 -5.74 -0.44 10.69
CA GLU A 102 -5.44 -0.62 12.12
C GLU A 102 -6.19 0.39 13.00
N ARG A 103 -6.32 1.64 12.53
CA ARG A 103 -6.92 2.73 13.30
C ARG A 103 -8.44 2.73 13.30
N TYR A 104 -9.06 2.34 12.19
CA TYR A 104 -10.51 2.45 11.97
C TYR A 104 -11.23 1.10 11.97
N GLY A 105 -10.49 0.00 11.98
CA GLY A 105 -11.00 -1.37 12.10
C GLY A 105 -10.90 -2.17 10.81
N ASP A 106 -10.92 -3.49 10.97
CA ASP A 106 -10.90 -4.44 9.87
C ASP A 106 -12.05 -4.18 8.90
N GLY A 107 -11.73 -4.09 7.60
CA GLY A 107 -12.67 -3.79 6.53
C GLY A 107 -12.74 -2.33 6.12
N THR A 108 -11.98 -1.42 6.74
CA THR A 108 -11.89 -0.01 6.34
C THR A 108 -11.48 0.14 4.87
N ILE A 109 -10.43 -0.57 4.44
CA ILE A 109 -9.96 -0.49 3.04
C ILE A 109 -10.92 -1.18 2.07
N LYS A 110 -11.58 -2.27 2.52
CA LYS A 110 -12.65 -2.89 1.76
C LYS A 110 -13.80 -1.90 1.50
N GLU A 111 -14.23 -1.15 2.52
CA GLU A 111 -15.27 -0.13 2.36
C GLU A 111 -14.84 0.99 1.41
N LEU A 112 -13.59 1.46 1.49
CA LEU A 112 -13.05 2.44 0.53
C LEU A 112 -13.12 1.92 -0.91
N ASN A 113 -12.76 0.66 -1.14
CA ASN A 113 -12.88 0.03 -2.46
C ASN A 113 -14.35 -0.01 -2.92
N GLU A 114 -15.27 -0.49 -2.08
CA GLU A 114 -16.71 -0.56 -2.41
C GLU A 114 -17.31 0.81 -2.77
N ARG A 115 -16.85 1.89 -2.13
CA ARG A 115 -17.30 3.25 -2.46
C ARG A 115 -16.89 3.72 -3.87
N MET A 116 -15.93 3.06 -4.50
CA MET A 116 -15.54 3.31 -5.89
C MET A 116 -16.35 2.47 -6.90
N HIS A 117 -17.28 1.62 -6.44
CA HIS A 117 -18.02 0.73 -7.32
C HIS A 117 -19.04 1.49 -8.18
N GLY A 118 -18.86 1.45 -9.50
CA GLY A 118 -19.87 1.91 -10.46
C GLY A 118 -20.11 3.43 -10.48
N VAL A 119 -19.25 4.22 -9.84
CA VAL A 119 -19.38 5.69 -9.74
C VAL A 119 -18.03 6.38 -9.98
N PRO A 120 -18.00 7.64 -10.45
CA PRO A 120 -16.78 8.43 -10.51
C PRO A 120 -16.18 8.70 -9.12
N TYR A 121 -14.87 8.90 -9.07
CA TYR A 121 -14.13 9.09 -7.84
C TYR A 121 -14.55 10.37 -7.13
N ASP A 122 -14.75 10.25 -5.82
CA ASP A 122 -15.03 11.36 -4.94
C ASP A 122 -14.08 11.36 -3.74
N LYS A 123 -13.34 12.45 -3.55
CA LYS A 123 -12.44 12.63 -2.40
C LYS A 123 -13.15 12.50 -1.02
N ARG A 124 -14.49 12.56 -0.98
CA ARG A 124 -15.30 12.37 0.22
C ARG A 124 -15.32 10.93 0.72
N ILE A 125 -14.96 9.92 -0.07
CA ILE A 125 -14.98 8.50 0.36
C ILE A 125 -14.19 8.27 1.66
N PHE A 126 -13.06 8.98 1.85
CA PHE A 126 -12.29 8.92 3.09
C PHE A 126 -13.04 9.52 4.27
N LYS A 127 -13.72 10.65 4.07
CA LYS A 127 -14.51 11.28 5.13
C LYS A 127 -15.71 10.42 5.50
N GLU A 128 -16.34 9.78 4.53
CA GLU A 128 -17.49 8.92 4.76
C GLU A 128 -17.11 7.63 5.49
N THR A 129 -15.93 7.08 5.20
CA THR A 129 -15.43 5.86 5.84
C THR A 129 -14.81 6.12 7.22
N THR A 130 -14.05 7.21 7.38
CA THR A 130 -13.22 7.45 8.58
C THR A 130 -13.70 8.63 9.45
N GLY A 131 -14.73 9.34 9.00
CA GLY A 131 -15.16 10.61 9.58
C GLY A 131 -14.24 11.81 9.27
N ARG A 132 -13.11 11.61 8.56
CA ARG A 132 -12.10 12.65 8.32
C ARG A 132 -11.65 12.73 6.85
N PRO A 133 -11.42 13.94 6.30
CA PRO A 133 -10.85 14.08 4.97
C PRO A 133 -9.43 13.50 4.89
N VAL A 134 -9.06 12.90 3.75
CA VAL A 134 -7.76 12.23 3.53
C VAL A 134 -6.56 13.13 3.86
N LYS A 135 -6.60 14.42 3.48
CA LYS A 135 -5.52 15.37 3.81
C LYS A 135 -5.28 15.52 5.31
N LYS A 136 -6.32 15.37 6.14
CA LYS A 136 -6.18 15.40 7.59
C LYS A 136 -5.64 14.07 8.13
N LEU A 137 -6.09 12.95 7.57
CA LEU A 137 -5.59 11.61 7.91
C LEU A 137 -4.10 11.51 7.63
N TRP A 138 -3.64 11.95 6.45
CA TRP A 138 -2.24 11.95 6.06
C TRP A 138 -1.36 12.73 7.03
N LYS A 139 -1.76 13.95 7.40
CA LYS A 139 -1.04 14.74 8.40
C LYS A 139 -0.93 14.03 9.75
N ILE A 140 -1.99 13.35 10.18
CA ILE A 140 -1.97 12.57 11.43
C ILE A 140 -1.03 11.38 11.29
N TYR A 141 -1.03 10.71 10.15
CA TYR A 141 -0.13 9.60 9.86
C TYR A 141 1.34 10.03 9.87
N CYS A 142 1.70 11.11 9.17
CA CYS A 142 3.08 11.64 9.20
C CYS A 142 3.52 12.01 10.63
N ALA A 143 2.69 12.72 11.39
CA ALA A 143 2.98 13.04 12.79
C ALA A 143 3.13 11.78 13.67
N HIS A 144 2.30 10.75 13.44
CA HIS A 144 2.40 9.47 14.13
C HIS A 144 3.75 8.79 13.88
N LEU A 145 4.28 8.85 12.66
CA LEU A 145 5.60 8.29 12.33
C LEU A 145 6.73 9.08 13.01
N GLU A 146 6.70 10.41 12.96
CA GLU A 146 7.68 11.25 13.64
C GLU A 146 7.72 11.01 15.15
N GLU A 147 6.56 10.80 15.78
CA GLU A 147 6.48 10.46 17.21
C GLU A 147 7.04 9.07 17.51
N ARG A 148 6.90 8.12 16.58
CA ARG A 148 7.44 6.77 16.70
C ARG A 148 8.97 6.78 16.61
N GLU A 149 9.52 7.48 15.61
CA GLU A 149 10.97 7.64 15.43
C GLU A 149 11.62 8.27 16.66
N LYS A 150 11.05 9.35 17.20
CA LYS A 150 11.55 9.99 18.43
C LYS A 150 11.57 9.06 19.64
N LYS A 151 10.56 8.18 19.75
CA LYS A 151 10.49 7.19 20.84
C LYS A 151 11.55 6.11 20.67
N GLU A 152 11.73 5.61 19.45
CA GLU A 152 12.76 4.61 19.13
C GLU A 152 14.16 5.15 19.40
N ASP A 153 14.46 6.39 19.00
CA ASP A 153 15.73 7.07 19.31
C ASP A 153 15.95 7.20 20.83
N SER A 154 14.93 7.65 21.56
CA SER A 154 15.02 7.79 23.03
C SER A 154 15.17 6.46 23.77
N ALA A 155 14.62 5.36 23.23
CA ALA A 155 14.74 4.02 23.79
C ALA A 155 16.09 3.36 23.47
N GLY A 156 16.70 3.71 22.32
CA GLY A 156 18.03 3.26 21.93
C GLY A 156 19.20 3.92 22.69
N THR A 157 18.92 4.94 23.52
CA THR A 157 19.96 5.68 24.27
C THR A 157 20.20 5.15 25.70
N ILE A 158 19.71 3.96 26.06
CA ILE A 158 20.06 3.35 27.35
C ILE A 158 21.50 2.82 27.26
N GLU A 159 22.45 3.59 27.81
CA GLU A 159 23.86 3.18 27.93
C GLU A 159 23.98 1.82 28.66
N PRO A 160 24.94 0.95 28.28
CA PRO A 160 25.22 -0.23 29.07
C PRO A 160 25.68 0.20 30.45
N ASP A 161 24.99 -0.28 31.48
CA ASP A 161 25.37 -0.14 32.88
C ASP A 161 26.78 -0.72 33.09
N THR A 162 27.81 0.10 32.94
CA THR A 162 29.17 -0.18 33.41
C THR A 162 29.24 0.11 34.90
N SER A 163 28.54 -0.71 35.69
CA SER A 163 28.79 -0.83 37.13
C SER A 163 29.79 -1.96 37.36
N GLN A 164 30.83 -1.60 38.12
CA GLN A 164 32.06 -2.34 38.43
C GLN A 164 31.85 -3.62 39.24
#